data_AF-A0A9D1IYN1-F1
#
_entry.id   AF-A0A9D1IYN1-F1
#
_cell.length_a   1.000
_cell.length_b   1.000
_cell.length_c   1.000
_cell.angle_alpha   90.00
_cell.angle_beta   90.00
_cell.angle_gamma   90.00
#
_symmetry.space_group_name_H-M   'P 1'
#
loop_
_entity.id
_entity.type
_entity.pdbx_description
1 polymer ?
#
loop_
_entity_poly.entity_id
_entity_poly.type
_entity_poly.pdbx_seq_one_letter_code
_entity_poly.pdbx_strand_id
1 'polypeptide(L)' 'MKLSLSENISSLRRASGLTQERLAEALGVSFAAVSKWERGAATPRCSGGRWSSTAAPCA' A
#
# COMPACT_ATOMS: atom_id res chain seq x y z
N MET A 1 -15.35 -16.20 0.96
CA MET A 1 -14.19 -15.79 1.78
C MET A 1 -13.92 -14.32 1.51
N LYS A 2 -13.85 -13.47 2.54
CA LYS A 2 -13.68 -12.03 2.41
C LYS A 2 -12.18 -11.73 2.46
N LEU A 3 -11.52 -11.68 1.30
CA LEU A 3 -10.11 -11.29 1.22
C LEU A 3 -9.99 -9.85 1.74
N SER A 4 -9.35 -9.68 2.89
CA SER A 4 -9.13 -8.36 3.44
C SER A 4 -8.20 -7.58 2.51
N LEU A 5 -8.38 -6.27 2.41
CA LEU A 5 -7.58 -5.42 1.51
C LEU A 5 -6.07 -5.62 1.74
N SER A 6 -5.67 -5.82 2.99
CA SER A 6 -4.32 -6.19 3.44
C SER A 6 -3.78 -7.45 2.76
N GLU A 7 -4.56 -8.54 2.78
CA GLU A 7 -4.18 -9.81 2.14
C GLU A 7 -4.10 -9.68 0.63
N ASN A 8 -5.02 -8.91 0.03
CA ASN A 8 -5.05 -8.73 -1.41
C ASN A 8 -3.81 -7.96 -1.91
N ILE A 9 -3.41 -6.91 -1.18
CA ILE A 9 -2.17 -6.16 -1.47
C ILE A 9 -0.95 -7.08 -1.36
N SER A 10 -0.85 -7.89 -0.30
CA SER A 10 0.28 -8.81 -0.09
C SER A 10 0.35 -9.89 -1.19
N SER A 11 -0.79 -10.45 -1.56
CA SER A 11 -0.88 -11.42 -2.66
C SER A 11 -0.51 -10.81 -4.01
N LEU A 12 -1.03 -9.63 -4.35
CA LEU A 12 -0.69 -8.93 -5.60
C LEU A 12 0.80 -8.54 -5.65
N ARG A 13 1.35 -8.11 -4.51
CA ARG A 13 2.77 -7.79 -4.37
C ARG A 13 3.64 -9.01 -4.65
N ARG A 14 3.31 -10.16 -4.04
CA ARG A 14 4.02 -11.43 -4.25
C ARG A 14 3.87 -11.94 -5.68
N ALA A 15 2.68 -11.87 -6.26
CA ALA A 15 2.42 -12.25 -7.64
C ALA A 15 3.22 -11.39 -8.64
N SER A 16 3.44 -10.12 -8.31
CA SER A 16 4.24 -9.19 -9.10
C SER A 16 5.74 -9.25 -8.81
N GLY A 17 6.18 -10.07 -7.82
CA GLY A 17 7.58 -10.14 -7.40
C GLY A 17 8.12 -8.84 -6.78
N LEU A 18 7.25 -7.94 -6.33
CA LEU A 18 7.64 -6.62 -5.84
C LEU A 18 7.95 -6.66 -4.34
N THR A 19 8.97 -5.91 -3.91
CA THR A 19 9.16 -5.62 -2.49
C THR A 19 8.18 -4.51 -2.06
N GLN A 20 7.93 -4.37 -0.75
CA GLN A 20 7.09 -3.28 -0.25
C GLN A 20 7.66 -1.90 -0.65
N GLU A 21 8.99 -1.75 -0.72
CA GLU A 21 9.67 -0.53 -1.20
C GLU A 21 9.39 -0.27 -2.68
N ARG A 22 9.54 -1.29 -3.53
CA ARG A 22 9.27 -1.16 -4.97
C ARG A 22 7.79 -0.87 -5.25
N LEU A 23 6.88 -1.48 -4.48
CA LEU A 23 5.45 -1.18 -4.55
C LEU A 23 5.18 0.27 -4.09
N ALA A 24 5.86 0.73 -3.04
CA ALA A 24 5.74 2.08 -2.53
C ALA A 24 6.22 3.11 -3.57
N GLU A 25 7.37 2.88 -4.19
CA GLU A 25 7.89 3.70 -5.30
C GLU A 25 6.94 3.72 -6.50
N ALA A 26 6.43 2.55 -6.92
CA ALA A 26 5.49 2.46 -8.05
C ALA A 26 4.18 3.22 -7.80
N LEU A 27 3.74 3.26 -6.55
CA LEU A 27 2.52 3.96 -6.14
C LEU A 27 2.79 5.43 -5.72
N GLY A 28 4.06 5.84 -5.65
CA GLY A 28 4.46 7.17 -5.17
C GLY A 28 4.10 7.42 -3.70
N VAL A 29 4.12 6.38 -2.87
CA VAL A 29 3.84 6.45 -1.42
C VAL A 29 5.06 6.00 -0.61
N SER A 30 5.05 6.23 0.69
CA SER A 30 6.12 5.75 1.58
C SER A 30 5.98 4.24 1.88
N PHE A 31 7.10 3.55 2.09
CA PHE A 31 7.12 2.15 2.56
C PHE A 31 6.22 1.91 3.78
N ALA A 32 6.24 2.86 4.72
CA ALA A 32 5.41 2.82 5.93
C ALA A 32 3.89 2.79 5.61
N ALA A 33 3.46 3.41 4.51
CA ALA A 33 2.08 3.35 4.05
C ALA A 33 1.71 1.92 3.62
N VAL A 34 2.55 1.30 2.79
CA VAL A 34 2.36 -0.08 2.33
C VAL A 34 2.33 -1.05 3.52
N SER A 35 3.24 -0.88 4.49
CA SER A 35 3.23 -1.67 5.73
C SER A 35 1.95 -1.47 6.56
N LYS A 36 1.38 -0.26 6.62
CA LYS A 36 0.11 -0.01 7.30
C LYS A 36 -1.07 -0.64 6.54
N TRP A 37 -1.05 -0.63 5.21
CA TRP A 37 -2.10 -1.24 4.39
C TRP A 37 -2.09 -2.76 4.50
N GLU A 38 -0.93 -3.40 4.44
CA GLU A 38 -0.79 -4.84 4.63
C GLU A 38 -1.14 -5.30 6.05
N ARG A 39 -1.07 -4.40 7.05
CA ARG A 39 -1.54 -4.68 8.42
C ARG A 39 -3.01 -4.32 8.68
N GLY A 40 -3.70 -3.75 7.69
CA GLY A 40 -5.07 -3.25 7.86
C GLY A 40 -5.19 -2.01 8.76
N ALA A 41 -4.07 -1.38 9.12
CA ALA A 41 -4.02 -0.20 9.98
C ALA A 41 -4.34 1.10 9.22
N ALA A 42 -4.29 1.09 7.90
CA ALA A 42 -4.73 2.19 7.06
C ALA A 42 -5.37 1.65 5.78
N THR A 43 -6.38 2.36 5.29
CA THR A 43 -7.02 2.06 4.01
C THR A 43 -6.44 3.02 2.96
N PRO A 44 -5.85 2.54 1.86
CA PRO A 44 -5.45 3.40 0.77
C PRO A 44 -6.65 4.21 0.26
N ARG A 45 -6.52 5.54 0.27
CA ARG A 45 -7.52 6.44 -0.31
C ARG A 45 -7.06 6.80 -1.72
N CYS A 46 -7.74 6.27 -2.72
CA CYS A 46 -7.52 6.67 -4.11
C CYS A 46 -8.35 7.93 -4.38
N SER A 47 -7.68 9.06 -4.62
CA SER A 47 -8.34 10.30 -5.07
C SER A 47 -7.82 10.60 -6.47
N GLY A 48 -8.66 10.38 -7.50
CA GLY A 48 -8.33 10.70 -8.88
C GLY A 48 -7.22 9.84 -9.51
N GLY A 49 -7.17 8.54 -9.21
CA GLY A 49 -6.18 7.61 -9.80
C GLY A 49 -4.80 7.63 -9.13
N ARG A 50 -4.61 8.46 -8.11
CA ARG A 50 -3.40 8.51 -7.30
C ARG A 50 -3.67 7.90 -5.92
N TRP A 51 -2.85 6.92 -5.55
CA TRP A 51 -2.87 6.32 -4.23
C TRP A 51 -2.32 7.34 -3.23
N SER A 52 -3.21 7.94 -2.45
CA SER A 52 -2.82 8.92 -1.44
C SER A 52 -2.86 8.22 -0.09
N SER A 53 -1.68 7.90 0.43
CA SER A 53 -1.55 7.69 1.86
C SER A 53 -1.47 9.08 2.49
N THR A 54 -2.57 9.59 3.03
CA THR A 54 -2.52 10.79 3.88
C THR A 54 -1.81 10.43 5.18
N ALA A 55 -0.50 10.25 5.11
CA ALA A 55 0.41 10.26 6.24
C ALA A 55 1.43 11.34 5.90
N ALA A 56 1.19 12.52 6.45
CA ALA A 56 1.98 13.74 6.30
C ALA A 56 3.49 13.49 6.61
N PRO A 57 4.37 14.39 6.15
CA PRO A 57 5.78 14.11 5.88
C PRO A 57 6.55 13.92 7.20
N CYS A 58 7.39 12.89 7.23
CA CYS A 58 8.51 12.90 8.17
C CYS A 58 9.57 13.82 7.56
N ALA A 59 9.91 14.88 8.31
CA ALA A 59 11.15 15.62 8.15
C ALA A 59 12.36 14.69 8.25
#